data_AF-A0A8R1IUX5-F1
#
_entry.id   AF-A0A8R1IUX5-F1
#
_cell.length_a   1.000
_cell.length_b   1.000
_cell.length_c   1.000
_cell.angle_alpha   90.00
_cell.angle_beta   90.00
_cell.angle_gamma   90.00
#
_symmetry.space_group_name_H-M   'P 1'
#
loop_
_entity.id
_entity.type
_entity.pdbx_description
1 polymer ?
#
loop_
_entity_poly.entity_id
_entity_poly.type
_entity_poly.pdbx_seq_one_letter_code
_entity_poly.pdbx_strand_id
1 'polypeptide(L)'
;MQQRILIEVQEIFETVDKALDTEVDVPNVLRRAVANVINQLIFGYRFDCEKEHEFQKMQELLEFQENAFKEFRVILEIFAPSVGKFLPGPNVNEM
;
A
#
# COMPACT_ATOMS: atom_id res chain seq x y z
N MET A 1 -16.14 12.08 3.84
CA MET A 1 -14.67 11.93 3.93
C MET A 1 -14.18 12.01 5.37
N GLN A 2 -14.43 13.09 6.12
CA GLN A 2 -13.98 13.23 7.52
C GLN A 2 -14.46 12.11 8.46
N GLN A 3 -15.73 11.70 8.36
CA GLN A 3 -16.26 10.59 9.18
C GLN A 3 -15.55 9.25 8.93
N ARG A 4 -15.14 8.99 7.69
CA ARG A 4 -14.43 7.76 7.31
C ARG A 4 -13.04 7.72 7.93
N ILE A 5 -12.34 8.85 7.87
CA ILE A 5 -11.04 9.01 8.54
C ILE A 5 -11.19 8.81 10.05
N LEU A 6 -12.23 9.38 10.67
CA LEU A 6 -12.44 9.24 12.12
C LEU A 6 -12.66 7.78 12.55
N ILE A 7 -13.41 7.00 11.75
CA ILE A 7 -13.61 5.57 11.99
C ILE A 7 -12.28 4.82 11.99
N GLU A 8 -11.43 5.05 10.97
CA GLU A 8 -10.12 4.37 10.91
C GLU A 8 -9.18 4.83 12.04
N VAL A 9 -9.22 6.09 12.45
CA VAL A 9 -8.45 6.59 13.59
C VAL A 9 -8.89 5.91 14.88
N GLN A 10 -10.20 5.73 15.09
CA GLN A 10 -10.72 5.01 16.24
C GLN A 10 -10.25 3.54 16.23
N GLU A 11 -10.23 2.89 15.08
CA GLU A 11 -9.77 1.50 14.96
C GLU A 11 -8.25 1.36 15.21
N ILE A 12 -7.45 2.36 14.83
CA ILE A 12 -6.03 2.44 15.18
C ILE A 12 -5.87 2.47 16.71
N PHE A 13 -6.57 3.36 17.41
CA PHE A 13 -6.50 3.43 18.86
C PHE A 13 -6.96 2.12 19.52
N GLU A 14 -8.07 1.53 19.06
CA GLU A 14 -8.53 0.24 19.57
C GLU A 14 -7.50 -0.88 19.36
N THR A 15 -6.77 -0.88 18.25
CA THR A 15 -5.73 -1.86 17.95
C THR A 15 -4.52 -1.68 18.88
N VAL A 16 -4.09 -0.43 19.08
CA VAL A 16 -2.96 -0.10 19.97
C VAL A 16 -3.31 -0.36 21.43
N ASP A 17 -4.52 0.01 21.87
CA ASP A 17 -4.99 -0.19 23.24
C ASP A 17 -5.08 -1.69 23.60
N LYS A 18 -5.51 -2.54 22.65
CA LYS A 18 -5.52 -4.00 22.84
C LYS A 18 -4.11 -4.59 22.98
N ALA A 19 -3.09 -3.86 22.55
CA ALA A 19 -1.71 -4.30 22.45
C ALA A 19 -0.78 -3.53 23.41
N LEU A 20 -1.31 -2.86 24.44
CA LEU A 20 -0.59 -1.98 25.38
C LEU A 20 0.73 -2.55 25.95
N ASP A 21 0.81 -3.86 26.17
CA ASP A 21 1.99 -4.54 26.73
C ASP A 21 2.76 -5.38 25.69
N THR A 22 2.50 -5.17 24.40
CA THR A 22 3.07 -5.94 23.29
C THR A 22 3.62 -5.04 22.19
N GLU A 23 4.54 -5.57 21.38
CA GLU A 23 5.08 -4.84 20.24
C GLU A 23 4.01 -4.68 19.16
N VAL A 24 3.78 -3.44 18.72
CA VAL A 24 2.80 -3.10 17.68
C VAL A 24 3.55 -2.72 16.41
N ASP A 25 3.22 -3.38 15.30
CA ASP A 25 3.64 -2.97 13.96
C ASP A 25 2.81 -1.75 13.50
N VAL A 26 3.21 -0.57 13.97
CA VAL A 26 2.58 0.71 13.64
C VAL A 26 2.51 0.94 12.12
N PRO A 27 3.56 0.68 11.32
CA PRO A 27 3.48 0.76 9.86
C PRO A 27 2.34 -0.08 9.26
N ASN A 28 2.16 -1.33 9.71
CA ASN A 28 1.08 -2.17 9.21
C ASN A 28 -0.31 -1.66 9.61
N VAL A 29 -0.46 -1.21 10.86
CA VAL A 29 -1.71 -0.61 11.36
C VAL A 29 -2.11 0.62 10.53
N LEU A 30 -1.15 1.52 10.26
CA LEU A 30 -1.39 2.70 9.43
C LEU A 30 -1.71 2.35 7.98
N ARG A 31 -0.99 1.40 7.39
CA ARG A 31 -1.22 0.93 6.02
C ARG A 31 -2.64 0.38 5.85
N ARG A 32 -3.14 -0.38 6.83
CA ARG A 32 -4.53 -0.87 6.85
C ARG A 32 -5.55 0.27 6.93
N ALA A 33 -5.34 1.22 7.84
CA ALA A 33 -6.21 2.38 8.00
C ALA A 33 -6.30 3.21 6.70
N VAL A 34 -5.17 3.51 6.06
CA VAL A 34 -5.15 4.26 4.79
C VAL A 34 -5.88 3.49 3.68
N ALA A 35 -5.60 2.19 3.56
CA ALA A 35 -6.26 1.34 2.57
C ALA A 35 -7.78 1.33 2.76
N ASN A 36 -8.27 1.25 4.00
CA ASN A 36 -9.69 1.31 4.30
C ASN A 36 -10.32 2.66 3.95
N VAL A 37 -9.66 3.80 4.26
CA VAL A 37 -10.18 5.13 3.85
C VAL A 37 -10.36 5.19 2.33
N ILE A 38 -9.35 4.75 1.57
CA ILE A 38 -9.39 4.73 0.11
C ILE A 38 -10.49 3.78 -0.38
N ASN A 39 -10.57 2.58 0.18
CA ASN A 39 -11.53 1.57 -0.24
C ASN A 39 -12.97 2.00 0.04
N GLN A 40 -13.22 2.64 1.18
CA GLN A 40 -14.51 3.25 1.48
C GLN A 40 -14.83 4.38 0.50
N LEU A 41 -13.84 5.19 0.10
CA LEU A 41 -13.98 6.28 -0.88
C LEU A 41 -14.33 5.79 -2.28
N ILE A 42 -13.63 4.78 -2.78
CA ILE A 42 -13.76 4.32 -4.17
C ILE A 42 -14.84 3.25 -4.31
N PHE A 43 -14.86 2.27 -3.41
CA PHE A 43 -15.68 1.06 -3.54
C PHE A 43 -16.79 0.96 -2.49
N GLY A 44 -16.78 1.85 -1.49
CA GLY A 44 -17.85 1.93 -0.49
C GLY A 44 -17.77 0.88 0.64
N TYR A 45 -16.68 0.11 0.73
CA TYR A 45 -16.50 -0.91 1.78
C TYR A 45 -15.12 -0.83 2.45
N ARG A 46 -14.98 -1.57 3.56
CA ARG A 46 -13.74 -1.71 4.35
C ARG A 46 -13.21 -3.13 4.25
N PHE A 47 -11.92 -3.30 4.44
CA PHE A 47 -11.30 -4.61 4.65
C PHE A 47 -11.55 -5.05 6.10
N ASP A 48 -12.72 -5.66 6.32
CA ASP A 48 -13.06 -6.36 7.55
C ASP A 48 -12.47 -7.79 7.55
N CYS A 49 -12.76 -8.56 8.60
CA CYS A 49 -12.24 -9.93 8.76
C CYS A 49 -12.57 -10.85 7.58
N GLU A 50 -13.70 -10.64 6.89
CA GLU A 50 -14.09 -11.46 5.73
C GLU A 50 -13.27 -11.11 4.48
N LYS A 51 -12.80 -9.86 4.39
CA LYS A 51 -12.06 -9.32 3.24
C LYS A 51 -10.57 -9.14 3.49
N GLU A 52 -10.03 -9.79 4.52
CA GLU A 52 -8.59 -9.78 4.80
C GLU A 52 -7.77 -10.29 3.61
N HIS A 53 -8.27 -11.30 2.90
CA HIS A 53 -7.62 -11.86 1.73
C HIS A 53 -7.52 -10.85 0.57
N GLU A 54 -8.51 -9.96 0.42
CA GLU A 54 -8.49 -8.90 -0.59
C GLU A 54 -7.43 -7.85 -0.22
N PHE A 55 -7.32 -7.51 1.07
CA PHE A 55 -6.32 -6.59 1.58
C PHE A 55 -4.91 -7.13 1.35
N GLN A 56 -4.65 -8.40 1.68
CA GLN A 56 -3.35 -9.04 1.44
C GLN A 56 -2.99 -9.03 -0.04
N LYS A 57 -3.92 -9.41 -0.91
CA LYS A 57 -3.71 -9.37 -2.37
C LYS A 57 -3.41 -7.96 -2.87
N MET A 58 -4.08 -6.94 -2.32
CA MET A 58 -3.79 -5.54 -2.65
C MET A 58 -2.36 -5.17 -2.23
N GLN A 59 -1.91 -5.58 -1.05
CA GLN A 59 -0.55 -5.33 -0.58
C GLN A 59 0.49 -6.01 -1.48
N GLU A 60 0.29 -7.27 -1.85
CA GLU A 60 1.19 -8.00 -2.77
C GLU A 60 1.34 -7.27 -4.12
N LEU A 61 0.25 -6.75 -4.67
CA LEU A 61 0.28 -5.98 -5.92
C LEU A 61 1.05 -4.66 -5.76
N LEU A 62 0.88 -3.97 -4.63
CA LEU A 62 1.62 -2.74 -4.34
C LEU A 62 3.12 -3.01 -4.13
N GLU A 63 3.47 -4.09 -3.45
CA GLU A 63 4.87 -4.49 -3.26
C GLU A 63 5.54 -4.88 -4.58
N PHE A 64 4.82 -5.61 -5.44
CA PHE A 64 5.30 -5.92 -6.79
C PHE A 64 5.59 -4.63 -7.57
N GLN A 65 4.65 -3.67 -7.55
CA GLN A 65 4.80 -2.38 -8.20
C GLN A 65 5.97 -1.58 -7.61
N GLU A 66 6.09 -1.51 -6.28
CA GLU A 66 7.16 -0.76 -5.61
C GLU A 66 8.55 -1.35 -5.93
N ASN A 67 8.68 -2.67 -5.93
CA ASN A 67 9.92 -3.35 -6.29
C ASN A 67 10.28 -3.11 -7.77
N ALA A 68 9.28 -3.16 -8.65
CA ALA A 68 9.43 -2.81 -10.05
C ALA A 68 9.92 -1.36 -10.24
N PHE A 69 9.40 -0.39 -9.50
CA PHE A 69 9.86 1.01 -9.55
C PHE A 69 11.25 1.24 -8.94
N LYS A 70 11.70 0.38 -8.02
CA LYS A 70 13.05 0.43 -7.43
C LYS A 70 14.13 -0.14 -8.34
N GLU A 71 13.77 -0.83 -9.43
CA GLU A 71 14.74 -1.34 -10.37
C GLU A 71 15.63 -0.22 -10.91
N PHE A 72 16.95 -0.41 -10.80
CA PHE A 72 17.97 0.58 -11.20
C PHE A 72 17.74 1.09 -12.63
N ARG A 73 17.21 0.23 -13.49
CA ARG A 73 16.89 0.57 -14.87
C ARG A 73 15.70 1.54 -14.99
N VAL A 74 14.64 1.38 -14.20
CA VAL A 74 13.49 2.31 -14.19
C VAL A 74 13.94 3.69 -13.73
N ILE A 75 14.79 3.73 -12.70
CA ILE A 75 15.41 4.97 -12.23
C ILE A 75 16.21 5.62 -13.37
N LEU A 76 17.07 4.87 -14.07
CA LEU A 76 17.83 5.40 -15.20
C LEU A 76 16.95 5.83 -16.38
N GLU A 77 15.84 5.15 -16.65
CA GLU A 77 14.92 5.51 -17.72
C GLU A 77 14.19 6.84 -17.42
N ILE A 78 13.85 7.10 -16.15
CA ILE A 78 13.26 8.38 -15.71
C ILE A 78 14.25 9.54 -15.85
N PHE A 79 15.52 9.37 -15.45
CA PHE A 79 16.52 10.44 -15.45
C PHE A 79 17.27 10.59 -16.78
N ALA A 80 17.41 9.51 -17.54
CA ALA A 80 18.13 9.46 -18.82
C ALA A 80 17.40 8.51 -19.80
N PRO A 81 16.24 8.92 -20.33
CA PRO A 81 15.37 8.07 -21.15
C PRO A 81 16.05 7.52 -22.42
N SER A 82 17.04 8.24 -22.96
CA SER A 82 17.84 7.77 -24.11
C SER A 82 18.77 6.59 -23.77
N VAL A 83 19.23 6.49 -22.51
CA VAL A 83 20.12 5.43 -22.02
C VAL A 83 19.32 4.22 -21.53
N GLY A 84 18.18 4.46 -20.86
CA GLY A 84 17.29 3.41 -20.34
C GLY A 84 16.72 2.46 -21.41
N LYS A 85 16.49 2.97 -22.63
CA LYS A 85 16.02 2.19 -23.79
C LYS A 85 17.02 1.14 -24.31
N PHE A 86 18.31 1.22 -23.95
CA PHE A 86 19.35 0.33 -24.47
C PHE A 86 19.77 -0.79 -23.50
N LEU A 87 19.30 -0.76 -22.25
CA LEU A 87 19.59 -1.79 -21.24
C LEU A 87 18.66 -3.02 -21.40
N PRO A 88 19.05 -4.23 -20.94
CA PRO A 88 18.16 -5.40 -20.89
C PRO A 88 17.31 -5.44 -19.59
N GLY A 89 16.13 -6.08 -19.61
CA GLY A 89 15.14 -6.12 -18.50
C GLY A 89 13.75 -5.55 -18.84
N PRO A 90 12.79 -5.54 -17.89
CA PRO A 90 11.45 -4.96 -18.10
C PRO A 90 11.54 -3.44 -18.30
N ASN A 91 10.80 -2.91 -19.28
CA ASN A 91 10.71 -1.48 -19.57
C ASN A 91 9.54 -0.83 -18.81
N VAL A 92 9.58 0.49 -18.57
CA VAL A 92 8.45 1.23 -17.96
C VAL A 92 7.14 1.03 -18.74
N ASN A 93 7.20 0.76 -20.05
CA ASN A 93 6.01 0.48 -20.88
C ASN A 93 5.50 -0.97 -20.79
N GLU A 94 6.22 -1.87 -20.13
CA GLU A 94 5.85 -3.28 -19.93
C GLU A 94 5.35 -3.57 -18.51
N MET A 95 5.34 -2.55 -17.65
CA MET A 95 4.78 -2.53 -16.28
C MET A 95 3.37 -1.94 -16.29
#